data_AF-A0A9P3UE22-F1
#
_entry.id   AF-A0A9P3UE22-F1
#
_cell.length_a   1.000
_cell.length_b   1.000
_cell.length_c   1.000
_cell.angle_alpha   90.00
_cell.angle_beta   90.00
_cell.angle_gamma   90.00
#
_symmetry.space_group_name_H-M   'P 1'
#
loop_
_entity.id
_entity.type
_entity.pdbx_description
1 polymer ?
#
loop_
_entity_poly.entity_id
_entity_poly.type
_entity_poly.pdbx_seq_one_letter_code
_entity_poly.pdbx_strand_id
1 'polypeptide(L)'
;MGNEIEQIAQQNEMSIEFVTWFFNEKRVGCGNVWFMMMAAMWEGWKGRSIEMDKLDADNVALALENVAMKQIVDSVTNLDNEPQYHAEGMGCGLEDRGITDRYDACRYGWDEAMERVYGEVIPCSDELDFSATDVYLAGIKADAITASLDACSDYLETDCVMDRLDISYEEAEKRTSGAIEFHDAMVNFANQMREGAK
;
A
#
# COMPACT_ATOMS: atom_id res chain seq x y z
N MET A 1 -9.10 7.96 -34.76
CA MET A 1 -7.75 7.74 -34.18
C MET A 1 -7.75 6.72 -33.07
N GLY A 2 -8.64 6.75 -32.07
CA GLY A 2 -8.66 5.74 -30.98
C GLY A 2 -8.68 4.28 -31.47
N ASN A 3 -9.60 3.95 -32.38
CA ASN A 3 -9.72 2.60 -32.95
C ASN A 3 -8.47 2.16 -33.77
N GLU A 4 -7.69 3.08 -34.31
CA GLU A 4 -6.46 2.76 -35.06
C GLU A 4 -5.28 2.45 -34.12
N ILE A 5 -5.18 3.16 -33.00
CA ILE A 5 -4.16 2.90 -31.95
C ILE A 5 -4.36 1.52 -31.35
N GLU A 6 -5.59 1.18 -30.98
CA GLU A 6 -5.94 -0.12 -30.40
C GLU A 6 -5.65 -1.27 -31.37
N GLN A 7 -6.02 -1.11 -32.65
CA GLN A 7 -5.72 -2.11 -33.67
C GLN A 7 -4.21 -2.31 -33.87
N ILE A 8 -3.43 -1.23 -33.92
CA ILE A 8 -1.97 -1.33 -34.07
C ILE A 8 -1.35 -2.01 -32.84
N ALA A 9 -1.77 -1.62 -31.65
CA ALA A 9 -1.33 -2.22 -30.40
C ALA A 9 -1.61 -3.74 -30.41
N GLN A 10 -2.84 -4.13 -30.73
CA GLN A 10 -3.25 -5.53 -30.76
C GLN A 10 -2.54 -6.34 -31.86
N GLN A 11 -2.44 -5.82 -33.08
CA GLN A 11 -1.80 -6.52 -34.20
C GLN A 11 -0.30 -6.75 -34.01
N ASN A 12 0.36 -5.91 -33.21
CA ASN A 12 1.81 -5.94 -33.04
C ASN A 12 2.22 -6.35 -31.61
N GLU A 13 1.28 -6.79 -30.78
CA GLU A 13 1.50 -7.17 -29.38
C GLU A 13 2.20 -6.04 -28.57
N MET A 14 1.83 -4.79 -28.86
CA MET A 14 2.36 -3.61 -28.20
C MET A 14 1.34 -3.09 -27.18
N SER A 15 1.82 -2.41 -26.13
CA SER A 15 0.91 -1.76 -25.19
C SER A 15 0.23 -0.55 -25.85
N ILE A 16 -1.04 -0.33 -25.53
CA ILE A 16 -1.80 0.84 -25.99
C ILE A 16 -1.11 2.13 -25.56
N GLU A 17 -0.52 2.13 -24.37
CA GLU A 17 0.24 3.26 -23.82
C GLU A 17 1.46 3.61 -24.68
N PHE A 18 2.25 2.60 -25.08
CA PHE A 18 3.39 2.82 -25.97
C PHE A 18 2.95 3.38 -27.33
N VAL A 19 1.93 2.77 -27.95
CA VAL A 19 1.45 3.19 -29.27
C VAL A 19 0.88 4.61 -29.19
N THR A 20 0.13 4.92 -28.15
CA THR A 20 -0.41 6.27 -27.90
C THR A 20 0.72 7.30 -27.75
N TRP A 21 1.69 7.02 -26.89
CA TRP A 21 2.86 7.88 -26.70
C TRP A 21 3.64 8.07 -28.00
N PHE A 22 3.90 6.99 -28.75
CA PHE A 22 4.64 7.05 -30.00
C PHE A 22 3.92 7.94 -31.02
N PHE A 23 2.60 7.78 -31.17
CA PHE A 23 1.80 8.56 -32.11
C PHE A 23 1.71 10.04 -31.72
N ASN A 24 1.65 10.33 -30.42
CA ASN A 24 1.57 11.70 -29.91
C ASN A 24 2.92 12.43 -29.95
N GLU A 25 4.03 11.74 -29.62
CA GLU A 25 5.30 12.41 -29.39
C GLU A 25 6.38 12.14 -30.45
N LYS A 26 6.36 11.00 -31.13
CA LYS A 26 7.48 10.54 -31.96
C LYS A 26 7.15 10.46 -33.44
N ARG A 27 5.94 10.02 -33.78
CA ARG A 27 5.53 9.67 -35.15
C ARG A 27 5.82 10.76 -36.19
N VAL A 28 5.47 12.01 -35.91
CA VAL A 28 5.68 13.14 -36.84
C VAL A 28 7.16 13.31 -37.20
N GLY A 29 8.06 13.13 -36.23
CA GLY A 29 9.50 13.24 -36.43
C GLY A 29 10.12 12.08 -37.21
N CYS A 30 9.41 10.96 -37.37
CA CYS A 30 9.92 9.77 -38.05
C CYS A 30 9.61 9.72 -39.55
N GLY A 31 8.76 10.62 -40.06
CA GLY A 31 8.37 10.66 -41.47
C GLY A 31 7.87 9.30 -41.99
N ASN A 32 8.26 8.91 -43.21
CA ASN A 32 7.79 7.67 -43.84
C ASN A 32 8.37 6.38 -43.23
N VAL A 33 9.38 6.47 -42.37
CA VAL A 33 10.03 5.30 -41.75
C VAL A 33 9.55 5.04 -40.31
N TRP A 34 8.42 5.66 -39.92
CA TRP A 34 7.90 5.60 -38.56
C TRP A 34 7.65 4.18 -38.05
N PHE A 35 7.26 3.23 -38.90
CA PHE A 35 7.01 1.84 -38.50
C PHE A 35 8.28 1.11 -38.04
N MET A 36 9.42 1.32 -38.72
CA MET A 36 10.71 0.76 -38.28
C MET A 36 11.18 1.39 -36.97
N MET A 37 10.98 2.71 -36.83
CA MET A 37 11.34 3.41 -35.60
C MET A 37 10.46 2.95 -34.42
N MET A 38 9.16 2.76 -34.64
CA MET A 38 8.24 2.24 -33.62
C MET A 38 8.68 0.86 -33.13
N ALA A 39 8.99 -0.06 -34.04
CA ALA A 39 9.48 -1.39 -33.67
C ALA A 39 10.79 -1.34 -32.85
N ALA A 40 11.74 -0.47 -33.23
CA ALA A 40 12.98 -0.30 -32.48
C ALA A 40 12.75 0.30 -31.09
N MET A 41 11.88 1.30 -30.97
CA MET A 41 11.57 1.95 -29.70
C MET A 41 10.76 1.04 -28.76
N TRP A 42 9.97 0.11 -29.31
CA TRP A 42 9.24 -0.88 -28.53
C TRP A 42 10.16 -1.79 -27.71
N GLU A 43 11.30 -2.21 -28.27
CA GLU A 43 12.28 -3.02 -27.53
C GLU A 43 12.83 -2.29 -26.29
N GLY A 44 13.12 -1.00 -26.44
CA GLY A 44 13.53 -0.16 -25.31
C GLY A 44 12.40 0.09 -24.31
N TRP A 45 11.17 0.25 -24.80
CA TRP A 45 9.99 0.43 -23.96
C TRP A 45 9.72 -0.76 -23.06
N LYS A 46 9.81 -1.99 -23.58
CA LYS A 46 9.64 -3.22 -22.80
C LYS A 46 10.62 -3.30 -21.64
N GLY A 47 11.91 -3.02 -21.89
CA GLY A 47 12.93 -3.01 -20.84
C GLY A 47 12.63 -2.01 -19.73
N ARG A 48 12.23 -0.79 -20.11
CA ARG A 48 11.82 0.26 -19.16
C ARG A 48 10.59 -0.13 -18.34
N SER A 49 9.58 -0.72 -18.99
CA SER A 49 8.35 -1.17 -18.33
C SER A 49 8.65 -2.20 -17.25
N ILE A 50 9.48 -3.21 -17.56
CA ILE A 50 9.86 -4.25 -16.61
C ILE A 50 10.62 -3.66 -15.40
N GLU A 51 11.53 -2.71 -15.65
CA GLU A 51 12.27 -2.04 -14.58
C GLU A 51 11.34 -1.21 -13.69
N MET A 52 10.34 -0.55 -14.29
CA MET A 52 9.34 0.23 -13.57
C MET A 52 8.42 -0.66 -12.72
N ASP A 53 7.90 -1.75 -13.29
CA ASP A 53 7.08 -2.73 -12.57
C ASP A 53 7.83 -3.33 -11.37
N LYS A 54 9.14 -3.59 -11.54
CA LYS A 54 10.00 -4.06 -10.45
C LYS A 54 10.18 -2.99 -9.37
N LEU A 55 10.41 -1.74 -9.77
CA LEU A 55 10.55 -0.63 -8.83
C LEU A 55 9.27 -0.45 -8.01
N ASP A 56 8.10 -0.57 -8.64
CA ASP A 56 6.81 -0.50 -7.95
C ASP A 56 6.64 -1.64 -6.95
N ALA A 57 6.99 -2.87 -7.34
CA ALA A 57 6.98 -4.02 -6.43
C ALA A 57 7.93 -3.82 -5.24
N ASP A 58 9.15 -3.33 -5.47
CA ASP A 58 10.14 -3.06 -4.41
C ASP A 58 9.65 -1.94 -3.47
N ASN A 59 9.03 -0.89 -4.01
CA ASN A 59 8.45 0.20 -3.21
C ASN A 59 7.29 -0.28 -2.32
N VAL A 60 6.43 -1.16 -2.83
CA VAL A 60 5.35 -1.78 -2.04
C VAL A 60 5.93 -2.61 -0.89
N ALA A 61 6.96 -3.42 -1.15
CA ALA A 61 7.63 -4.21 -0.12
C ALA A 61 8.24 -3.31 0.97
N LEU A 62 8.98 -2.27 0.57
CA LEU A 62 9.60 -1.31 1.50
C LEU A 62 8.56 -0.59 2.36
N ALA A 63 7.41 -0.23 1.79
CA ALA A 63 6.35 0.40 2.57
C ALA A 63 5.75 -0.54 3.62
N LEU A 64 5.56 -1.81 3.29
CA LEU A 64 5.11 -2.81 4.27
C LEU A 64 6.12 -3.00 5.39
N GLU A 65 7.43 -3.00 5.08
CA GLU A 65 8.49 -3.03 6.09
C GLU A 65 8.47 -1.76 6.96
N ASN A 66 8.28 -0.58 6.37
CA ASN A 66 8.16 0.68 7.11
C ASN A 66 6.94 0.69 8.05
N VAL A 67 5.83 0.07 7.65
CA VAL A 67 4.65 -0.09 8.50
C VAL A 67 4.95 -1.00 9.69
N ALA A 68 5.66 -2.12 9.47
CA ALA A 68 6.08 -3.00 10.57
C ALA A 68 7.05 -2.28 11.52
N MET A 69 7.99 -1.49 10.99
CA MET A 69 8.88 -0.67 11.80
C MET A 69 8.12 0.38 12.60
N LYS A 70 7.14 1.06 11.99
CA LYS A 70 6.26 2.00 12.70
C LYS A 70 5.56 1.33 13.87
N GLN A 71 4.99 0.14 13.69
CA GLN A 71 4.35 -0.61 14.77
C GLN A 71 5.30 -0.94 15.93
N ILE A 72 6.57 -1.25 15.63
CA ILE A 72 7.59 -1.47 16.65
C ILE A 72 7.89 -0.16 17.38
N VAL A 73 8.06 0.94 16.65
CA VAL A 73 8.31 2.28 17.21
C VAL A 73 7.17 2.71 18.12
N ASP A 74 5.92 2.60 17.66
CA ASP A 74 4.72 2.89 18.45
C ASP A 74 4.70 2.04 19.73
N SER A 75 5.09 0.77 19.64
CA SER A 75 5.15 -0.13 20.80
C SER A 75 6.20 0.29 21.83
N VAL A 76 7.43 0.61 21.41
CA VAL A 76 8.54 0.91 22.34
C VAL A 76 8.49 2.32 22.91
N THR A 77 7.83 3.25 22.21
CA THR A 77 7.65 4.65 22.65
C THR A 77 6.39 4.85 23.49
N ASN A 78 5.47 3.88 23.50
CA ASN A 78 4.27 3.95 24.33
C ASN A 78 4.60 3.68 25.81
N LEU A 79 4.22 4.63 26.68
CA LEU A 79 4.36 4.54 28.14
C LEU A 79 3.60 3.34 28.74
N ASP A 80 2.48 2.93 28.14
CA ASP A 80 1.73 1.76 28.62
C ASP A 80 2.53 0.46 28.48
N ASN A 81 3.54 0.45 27.60
CA ASN A 81 4.44 -0.68 27.38
C ASN A 81 5.76 -0.56 28.15
N GLU A 82 5.87 0.39 29.10
CA GLU A 82 7.09 0.55 29.89
C GLU A 82 7.42 -0.74 30.67
N PRO A 83 8.71 -1.14 30.74
CA PRO A 83 9.12 -2.26 31.56
C PRO A 83 8.73 -2.06 33.03
N GLN A 84 8.00 -3.04 33.57
CA GLN A 84 7.60 -3.02 34.97
C GLN A 84 8.74 -3.47 35.89
N TYR A 85 8.84 -2.85 37.07
CA TYR A 85 9.84 -3.23 38.06
C TYR A 85 9.65 -4.69 38.51
N HIS A 86 10.66 -5.53 38.25
CA HIS A 86 10.61 -6.94 38.58
C HIS A 86 11.27 -7.23 39.94
N ALA A 87 10.49 -7.11 41.03
CA ALA A 87 11.01 -7.18 42.40
C ALA A 87 11.77 -8.48 42.72
N GLU A 88 11.31 -9.63 42.24
CA GLU A 88 11.94 -10.92 42.50
C GLU A 88 13.33 -11.02 41.85
N GLY A 89 13.43 -10.62 40.57
CA GLY A 89 14.70 -10.67 39.84
C GLY A 89 15.71 -9.63 40.33
N MET A 90 15.24 -8.41 40.59
CA MET A 90 16.07 -7.34 41.13
C MET A 90 16.54 -7.69 42.56
N GLY A 91 15.64 -8.25 43.38
CA GLY A 91 15.93 -8.67 44.75
C GLY A 91 16.94 -9.82 44.83
N CYS A 92 16.78 -10.85 43.99
CA CYS A 92 17.73 -11.96 43.91
C CYS A 92 19.16 -11.46 43.60
N GLY A 93 19.30 -10.53 42.64
CA GLY A 93 20.61 -9.95 42.31
C GLY A 93 21.26 -9.11 43.43
N LEU A 94 20.46 -8.49 44.30
CA LEU A 94 20.96 -7.81 45.50
C LEU A 94 21.44 -8.83 46.56
N GLU A 95 20.64 -9.86 46.80
CA GLU A 95 20.92 -10.92 47.78
C GLU A 95 22.17 -11.73 47.41
N ASP A 96 22.37 -12.03 46.13
CA ASP A 96 23.59 -12.68 45.60
C ASP A 96 24.86 -11.87 45.89
N ARG A 97 24.73 -10.55 46.09
CA ARG A 97 25.82 -9.66 46.51
C ARG A 97 25.87 -9.41 48.01
N GLY A 98 25.08 -10.14 48.80
CA GLY A 98 24.99 -10.00 50.24
C GLY A 98 24.31 -8.70 50.70
N ILE A 99 23.51 -8.07 49.83
CA ILE A 99 22.76 -6.85 50.15
C ILE A 99 21.30 -7.23 50.43
N THR A 100 20.83 -7.03 51.66
CA THR A 100 19.49 -7.47 52.10
C THR A 100 18.65 -6.34 52.71
N ASP A 101 19.11 -5.09 52.63
CA ASP A 101 18.48 -3.92 53.28
C ASP A 101 18.30 -2.72 52.33
N ARG A 102 18.46 -2.91 51.01
CA ARG A 102 18.45 -1.81 50.01
C ARG A 102 17.40 -1.96 48.90
N TYR A 103 16.38 -2.80 49.09
CA TYR A 103 15.34 -3.00 48.07
C TYR A 103 14.63 -1.69 47.69
N ASP A 104 14.32 -0.82 48.66
CA ASP A 104 13.69 0.48 48.40
C ASP A 104 14.59 1.40 47.57
N ALA A 105 15.90 1.42 47.86
CA ALA A 105 16.86 2.21 47.09
C ALA A 105 17.01 1.69 45.66
N CYS A 106 16.95 0.37 45.47
CA CYS A 106 16.95 -0.27 44.15
C CYS A 106 15.69 0.08 43.35
N ARG A 107 14.52 0.05 44.00
CA ARG A 107 13.26 0.45 43.39
C ARG A 107 13.29 1.93 42.98
N TYR A 108 13.71 2.81 43.88
CA TYR A 108 13.82 4.24 43.59
C TYR A 108 14.78 4.52 42.43
N GLY A 109 15.94 3.87 42.40
CA GLY A 109 16.89 4.01 41.29
C GLY A 109 16.34 3.50 39.95
N TRP A 110 15.48 2.48 39.96
CA TRP A 110 14.77 2.03 38.77
C TRP A 110 13.74 3.06 38.29
N ASP A 111 12.91 3.57 39.20
CA ASP A 111 11.86 4.55 38.87
C ASP A 111 12.49 5.81 38.26
N GLU A 112 13.55 6.36 38.87
CA GLU A 112 14.31 7.51 38.33
C GLU A 112 14.95 7.21 36.96
N ALA A 113 15.45 5.98 36.77
CA ALA A 113 16.04 5.58 35.50
C ALA A 113 14.99 5.47 34.38
N MET A 114 13.81 4.91 34.67
CA MET A 114 12.73 4.79 33.69
C MET A 114 12.12 6.15 33.37
N GLU A 115 11.92 7.02 34.37
CA GLU A 115 11.46 8.41 34.16
C GLU A 115 12.39 9.14 33.20
N ARG A 116 13.71 9.00 33.39
CA ARG A 116 14.68 9.59 32.47
C ARG A 116 14.62 8.98 31.07
N VAL A 117 14.53 7.65 30.97
CA VAL A 117 14.52 6.95 29.68
C VAL A 117 13.32 7.41 28.83
N TYR A 118 12.12 7.44 29.40
CA TYR A 118 10.91 7.81 28.67
C TYR A 118 10.65 9.33 28.61
N GLY A 119 11.29 10.12 29.48
CA GLY A 119 11.19 11.59 29.47
C GLY A 119 12.27 12.32 28.66
N GLU A 120 13.45 11.71 28.47
CA GLU A 120 14.59 12.37 27.80
C GLU A 120 15.23 11.57 26.67
N VAL A 121 15.28 10.23 26.79
CA VAL A 121 16.12 9.39 25.90
C VAL A 121 15.32 8.85 24.72
N ILE A 122 14.10 8.35 24.99
CA ILE A 122 13.19 7.83 23.99
C ILE A 122 12.23 8.97 23.62
N PRO A 123 12.12 9.36 22.34
CA PRO A 123 11.17 10.37 21.91
C PRO A 123 9.73 9.87 22.10
N CYS A 124 8.81 10.78 22.37
CA CYS A 124 7.38 10.44 22.42
C CYS A 124 6.90 10.05 21.02
N SER A 125 6.01 9.07 20.94
CA SER A 125 5.39 8.64 19.67
C SER A 125 4.78 9.81 18.89
N ASP A 126 4.21 10.80 19.59
CA ASP A 126 3.56 11.98 18.99
C ASP A 126 4.56 12.94 18.31
N GLU A 127 5.85 12.85 18.63
CA GLU A 127 6.91 13.68 18.04
C GLU A 127 7.46 13.07 16.74
N LEU A 128 7.08 11.84 16.40
CA LEU A 128 7.55 11.11 15.24
C LEU A 128 6.55 11.22 14.08
N ASP A 129 7.01 11.70 12.93
CA ASP A 129 6.18 11.83 11.72
C ASP A 129 6.36 10.63 10.78
N PHE A 130 5.28 9.88 10.58
CA PHE A 130 5.19 8.79 9.62
C PHE A 130 4.11 9.03 8.55
N SER A 131 3.68 10.28 8.36
CA SER A 131 2.61 10.66 7.43
C SER A 131 2.85 10.19 6.00
N ALA A 132 4.09 10.24 5.51
CA ALA A 132 4.44 9.72 4.18
C ALA A 132 4.17 8.21 4.04
N THR A 133 4.50 7.43 5.07
CA THR A 133 4.24 5.98 5.10
C THR A 133 2.74 5.71 5.16
N ASP A 134 1.99 6.49 5.95
CA ASP A 134 0.54 6.34 6.07
C ASP A 134 -0.19 6.65 4.75
N VAL A 135 0.20 7.74 4.09
CA VAL A 135 -0.34 8.13 2.77
C VAL A 135 -0.05 7.04 1.73
N TYR A 136 1.19 6.55 1.67
CA TYR A 136 1.55 5.51 0.72
C TYR A 136 0.81 4.19 0.99
N LEU A 137 0.69 3.78 2.25
CA LEU A 137 -0.09 2.60 2.63
C LEU A 137 -1.57 2.74 2.28
N ALA A 138 -2.15 3.93 2.48
CA ALA A 138 -3.54 4.20 2.12
C ALA A 138 -3.75 4.10 0.59
N GLY A 139 -2.79 4.59 -0.19
CA GLY A 139 -2.74 4.41 -1.64
C GLY A 139 -2.74 2.93 -2.05
N ILE A 140 -1.84 2.12 -1.49
CA ILE A 140 -1.77 0.67 -1.78
C ILE A 140 -3.11 -0.02 -1.47
N LYS A 141 -3.71 0.29 -0.31
CA LYS A 141 -4.99 -0.31 0.08
C LYS A 141 -6.11 0.10 -0.88
N ALA A 142 -6.13 1.36 -1.32
CA ALA A 142 -7.10 1.84 -2.31
C ALA A 142 -6.90 1.15 -3.67
N ASP A 143 -5.66 1.02 -4.14
CA ASP A 143 -5.34 0.32 -5.39
C ASP A 143 -5.75 -1.16 -5.33
N ALA A 144 -5.53 -1.83 -4.20
CA ALA A 144 -5.97 -3.21 -4.01
C ALA A 144 -7.50 -3.36 -4.09
N ILE A 145 -8.25 -2.40 -3.56
CA ILE A 145 -9.72 -2.37 -3.68
C ILE A 145 -10.12 -2.19 -5.13
N THR A 146 -9.57 -1.19 -5.82
CA THR A 146 -9.88 -0.92 -7.23
C THR A 146 -9.58 -2.12 -8.11
N ALA A 147 -8.40 -2.72 -7.98
CA ALA A 147 -8.02 -3.93 -8.73
C ALA A 147 -8.97 -5.11 -8.48
N SER A 148 -9.48 -5.26 -7.26
CA SER A 148 -10.45 -6.31 -6.91
C SER A 148 -11.83 -6.05 -7.51
N LEU A 149 -12.24 -4.79 -7.59
CA LEU A 149 -13.50 -4.39 -8.23
C LEU A 149 -13.43 -4.59 -9.74
N ASP A 150 -12.32 -4.20 -10.37
CA ASP A 150 -12.10 -4.38 -11.81
C ASP A 150 -12.11 -5.86 -12.19
N ALA A 151 -11.51 -6.74 -11.38
CA ALA A 151 -11.56 -8.18 -11.58
C ALA A 151 -12.97 -8.79 -11.51
N CYS A 152 -13.93 -8.07 -10.91
CA CYS A 152 -15.32 -8.49 -10.73
C CYS A 152 -16.30 -7.71 -11.63
N SER A 153 -15.82 -6.92 -12.60
CA SER A 153 -16.67 -6.01 -13.39
C SER A 153 -17.78 -6.74 -14.18
N ASP A 154 -17.55 -7.99 -14.59
CA ASP A 154 -18.56 -8.84 -15.26
C ASP A 154 -19.88 -8.95 -14.48
N TYR A 155 -19.84 -8.84 -13.15
CA TYR A 155 -21.02 -8.93 -12.29
C TYR A 155 -21.86 -7.63 -12.27
N LEU A 156 -21.38 -6.58 -12.93
CA LEU A 156 -22.12 -5.32 -13.11
C LEU A 156 -22.95 -5.34 -14.40
N GLU A 157 -22.67 -6.27 -15.33
CA GLU A 157 -23.37 -6.39 -16.60
C GLU A 157 -24.51 -7.41 -16.52
N THR A 158 -25.74 -6.94 -16.74
CA THR A 158 -26.96 -7.76 -16.61
C THR A 158 -26.93 -8.97 -17.54
N ASP A 159 -26.44 -8.81 -18.78
CA ASP A 159 -26.35 -9.89 -19.75
C ASP A 159 -25.34 -10.97 -19.31
N CYS A 160 -24.16 -10.56 -18.83
CA CYS A 160 -23.16 -11.48 -18.29
C CYS A 160 -23.69 -12.26 -17.06
N VAL A 161 -24.42 -11.59 -16.17
CA VAL A 161 -24.99 -12.22 -14.97
C VAL A 161 -26.12 -13.18 -15.32
N MET A 162 -26.99 -12.81 -16.26
CA MET A 162 -28.07 -13.66 -16.77
C MET A 162 -27.52 -14.96 -17.35
N ASP A 163 -26.55 -14.86 -18.27
CA ASP A 163 -25.94 -16.02 -18.94
C ASP A 163 -25.14 -16.89 -17.97
N ARG A 164 -24.40 -16.28 -17.04
CA ARG A 164 -23.54 -16.99 -16.09
C ARG A 164 -24.33 -17.77 -15.04
N LEU A 165 -25.47 -17.24 -14.60
CA LEU A 165 -26.27 -17.84 -13.52
C LEU A 165 -27.51 -18.60 -14.03
N ASP A 166 -27.79 -18.57 -15.33
CA ASP A 166 -28.97 -19.19 -15.95
C ASP A 166 -30.28 -18.74 -15.28
N ILE A 167 -30.44 -17.42 -15.15
CA ILE A 167 -31.59 -16.77 -14.51
C ILE A 167 -32.35 -15.87 -15.49
N SER A 168 -33.53 -15.39 -15.11
CA SER A 168 -34.25 -14.42 -15.94
C SER A 168 -33.56 -13.05 -15.94
N TYR A 169 -33.77 -12.28 -17.00
CA TYR A 169 -33.27 -10.90 -17.11
C TYR A 169 -33.71 -10.04 -15.91
N GLU A 170 -34.98 -10.16 -15.48
CA GLU A 170 -35.50 -9.38 -14.34
C GLU A 170 -34.80 -9.72 -13.01
N GLU A 171 -34.42 -10.99 -12.80
CA GLU A 171 -33.65 -11.40 -11.62
C GLU A 171 -32.19 -10.94 -11.73
N ALA A 172 -31.59 -11.01 -12.92
CA ALA A 172 -30.25 -10.51 -13.18
C ALA A 172 -30.16 -8.99 -12.95
N GLU A 173 -31.14 -8.23 -13.44
CA GLU A 173 -31.21 -6.76 -13.31
C GLU A 173 -31.27 -6.32 -11.83
N LYS A 174 -32.05 -7.02 -11.00
CA LYS A 174 -32.10 -6.73 -9.56
C LYS A 174 -30.76 -6.97 -8.88
N ARG A 175 -30.03 -8.01 -9.29
CA ARG A 175 -28.71 -8.36 -8.74
C ARG A 175 -27.63 -7.38 -9.19
N THR A 176 -27.62 -7.01 -10.47
CA THR A 176 -26.67 -6.04 -11.00
C THR A 176 -26.90 -4.66 -10.42
N SER A 177 -28.15 -4.24 -10.22
CA SER A 177 -28.46 -2.96 -9.54
C SER A 177 -27.82 -2.89 -8.14
N GLY A 178 -27.95 -3.93 -7.32
CA GLY A 178 -27.31 -3.96 -5.99
C GLY A 178 -25.78 -4.05 -6.05
N ALA A 179 -25.24 -4.75 -7.05
CA ALA A 179 -23.79 -4.85 -7.26
C ALA A 179 -23.18 -3.50 -7.68
N ILE A 180 -23.87 -2.73 -8.53
CA ILE A 180 -23.45 -1.38 -8.94
C ILE A 180 -23.44 -0.43 -7.75
N GLU A 181 -24.49 -0.42 -6.93
CA GLU A 181 -24.52 0.42 -5.72
C GLU A 181 -23.36 0.09 -4.76
N PHE A 182 -23.08 -1.20 -4.55
CA PHE A 182 -21.95 -1.62 -3.73
C PHE A 182 -20.60 -1.25 -4.35
N HIS A 183 -20.44 -1.47 -5.66
CA HIS A 183 -19.24 -1.09 -6.40
C HIS A 183 -18.95 0.41 -6.24
N ASP A 184 -19.93 1.26 -6.48
CA ASP A 184 -19.77 2.71 -6.40
C ASP A 184 -19.45 3.17 -4.98
N ALA A 185 -20.05 2.54 -3.96
CA ALA A 185 -19.69 2.79 -2.57
C ALA A 185 -18.23 2.43 -2.27
N MET A 186 -17.73 1.33 -2.84
CA MET A 186 -16.34 0.89 -2.67
C MET A 186 -15.33 1.72 -3.43
N VAL A 187 -15.66 2.19 -4.64
CA VAL A 187 -14.86 3.17 -5.38
C VAL A 187 -14.73 4.47 -4.58
N ASN A 188 -15.85 4.97 -4.04
CA ASN A 188 -15.85 6.17 -3.21
C ASN A 188 -15.00 5.99 -1.95
N PHE A 189 -15.09 4.84 -1.29
CA PHE A 189 -14.27 4.53 -0.13
C PHE A 189 -12.78 4.49 -0.48
N ALA A 190 -12.39 3.83 -1.58
CA ALA A 190 -11.00 3.81 -2.05
C ALA A 190 -10.47 5.23 -2.34
N ASN A 191 -11.28 6.10 -2.95
CA ASN A 191 -10.91 7.49 -3.19
C ASN A 191 -10.70 8.29 -1.88
N GLN A 192 -11.58 8.11 -0.90
CA GLN A 192 -11.43 8.73 0.42
C GLN A 192 -10.15 8.29 1.12
N MET A 193 -9.75 7.02 0.97
CA MET A 193 -8.48 6.53 1.50
C MET A 193 -7.27 7.26 0.89
N ARG A 194 -7.28 7.51 -0.44
CA ARG A 194 -6.19 8.22 -1.12
C ARG A 194 -6.06 9.68 -0.69
N GLU A 195 -7.18 10.35 -0.43
CA GLU A 195 -7.22 11.76 -0.01
C GLU A 195 -6.79 11.96 1.46
N GLY A 196 -6.63 10.86 2.22
CA GLY A 196 -6.52 10.89 3.67
C GLY A 196 -7.89 11.16 4.29
N ALA A 197 -8.30 10.36 5.28
CA ALA A 197 -9.53 10.61 6.01
C ALA A 197 -9.47 12.02 6.61
N LYS A 198 -10.33 12.93 6.13
CA LYS A 198 -10.52 14.26 6.72
C LYS A 198 -11.25 14.17 8.05
#